data_AF-A0A075FR83-F1
#
_entry.id   AF-A0A075FR83-F1
#
_cell.length_a   1.000
_cell.length_b   1.000
_cell.length_c   1.000
_cell.angle_alpha   90.00
_cell.angle_beta   90.00
_cell.angle_gamma   90.00
#
_symmetry.space_group_name_H-M   'P 1'
#
loop_
_entity.id
_entity.type
_entity.pdbx_description
1 polymer ?
#
loop_
_entity_poly.entity_id
_entity_poly.type
_entity_poly.pdbx_seq_one_letter_code
_entity_poly.pdbx_strand_id
1 'polypeptide(L)' 'MKENLVDEVIITVTPYLVGGMSATTLVDGDGFSNIVKAIRLKLKNVRKVKNEVILHYEN' A
#
# COMPACT_ATOMS: atom_id res chain seq x y z
N MET A 1 -9.57 -4.12 3.29
CA MET A 1 -9.23 -3.14 4.34
C MET A 1 -10.33 -3.00 5.40
N LYS A 2 -11.57 -2.62 5.06
CA LYS A 2 -12.63 -2.35 6.06
C LYS A 2 -12.96 -3.51 7.01
N GLU A 3 -12.84 -4.75 6.55
CA GLU A 3 -13.07 -5.97 7.35
C GLU A 3 -11.85 -6.40 8.21
N ASN A 4 -10.71 -5.69 8.12
CA ASN A 4 -9.46 -5.99 8.85
C ASN A 4 -8.96 -7.46 8.71
N LEU A 5 -9.20 -8.10 7.56
CA LEU A 5 -8.80 -9.48 7.27
C LEU A 5 -7.43 -9.59 6.58
N VAL A 6 -6.60 -8.55 6.67
CA VAL A 6 -5.30 -8.50 5.99
C VAL A 6 -4.20 -8.60 7.02
N ASP A 7 -3.44 -9.68 6.97
CA ASP A 7 -2.31 -9.94 7.86
C ASP A 7 -1.00 -9.35 7.31
N GLU A 8 -0.80 -9.43 5.99
CA GLU A 8 0.43 -8.98 5.31
C GLU A 8 0.11 -8.18 4.04
N VAL A 9 0.99 -7.23 3.70
CA VAL A 9 0.91 -6.42 2.47
C VAL A 9 2.29 -6.35 1.81
N ILE A 10 2.37 -6.75 0.53
CA ILE A 10 3.60 -6.67 -0.27
C ILE A 10 3.35 -5.68 -1.42
N ILE A 11 4.06 -4.55 -1.43
CA ILE A 11 3.92 -3.46 -2.42
C ILE A 11 5.19 -3.40 -3.26
N THR A 12 5.05 -3.38 -4.59
CA THR A 12 6.17 -3.09 -5.50
C THR A 12 6.04 -1.67 -6.05
N VAL A 13 7.04 -0.84 -5.81
CA VAL A 13 7.16 0.52 -6.33
C VAL A 13 8.07 0.49 -7.56
N THR A 14 7.50 0.87 -8.70
CA THR A 14 8.21 0.93 -9.99
C THR A 14 8.63 2.37 -10.31
N PRO A 15 9.67 2.60 -11.14
CA PRO A 15 10.19 3.94 -11.41
C PRO A 15 9.41 4.66 -12.54
N TYR A 16 8.08 4.56 -12.52
CA TYR A 16 7.20 5.18 -13.50
C TYR A 16 6.18 6.10 -12.82
N LEU A 17 5.89 7.24 -13.45
CA LEU A 17 4.86 8.18 -13.03
C LEU A 17 3.82 8.28 -14.14
N VAL A 18 2.58 7.83 -13.87
CA VAL A 18 1.50 7.81 -14.87
C VAL A 18 0.54 8.99 -14.67
N GLY A 19 0.25 9.35 -13.41
CA GLY A 19 -0.68 10.44 -13.08
C GLY A 19 -2.13 10.17 -13.54
N GLY A 20 -3.00 11.17 -13.35
CA GLY A 20 -4.42 11.12 -13.74
C GLY A 20 -5.36 11.09 -12.55
N MET A 21 -6.33 12.02 -12.53
CA MET A 21 -7.32 12.12 -11.43
C MET A 21 -8.20 10.88 -11.30
N SER A 22 -8.41 10.16 -12.39
CA SER A 22 -9.23 8.93 -12.46
C SER A 22 -8.38 7.67 -12.60
N ALA A 23 -7.06 7.75 -12.42
CA ALA A 23 -6.21 6.57 -12.47
C ALA A 23 -6.48 5.67 -11.26
N THR A 24 -6.56 4.35 -11.48
CA THR A 24 -6.74 3.38 -10.39
C THR A 24 -5.58 3.46 -9.41
N THR A 25 -5.89 3.52 -8.12
CA THR A 25 -4.90 3.57 -7.03
C THR A 25 -4.75 2.22 -6.33
N LEU A 26 -3.75 2.07 -5.45
CA LEU A 26 -3.49 0.83 -4.71
C LEU A 26 -4.66 0.43 -3.79
N VAL A 27 -5.34 1.41 -3.21
CA VAL A 27 -6.50 1.21 -2.33
C VAL A 27 -7.51 2.31 -2.63
N ASP A 28 -8.67 1.92 -3.13
CA ASP A 28 -9.77 2.81 -3.51
C ASP A 28 -11.06 2.49 -2.70
N GLY A 29 -12.14 3.21 -2.96
CA GLY A 29 -13.43 3.11 -2.28
C GLY A 29 -13.62 4.16 -1.19
N ASP A 30 -14.61 3.96 -0.31
CA ASP A 30 -15.00 4.95 0.71
C ASP A 30 -13.86 5.31 1.70
N GLY A 31 -12.85 4.44 1.83
CA GLY A 31 -11.69 4.65 2.68
C GLY A 31 -12.01 4.83 4.16
N PHE A 32 -11.04 5.39 4.90
CA PHE A 32 -11.22 5.80 6.29
C PHE A 32 -11.12 7.32 6.38
N SER A 33 -12.18 7.98 6.84
CA SER A 33 -12.21 9.45 6.98
C SER A 33 -11.35 9.98 8.14
N ASN A 34 -10.92 9.11 9.05
CA ASN A 34 -10.10 9.47 10.20
C ASN A 34 -8.89 8.53 10.28
N ILE A 35 -7.69 9.10 10.43
CA ILE A 35 -6.44 8.32 10.47
C ILE A 35 -6.40 7.32 11.63
N VAL A 36 -7.05 7.65 12.76
CA VAL A 36 -7.15 6.76 13.93
C VAL A 36 -7.91 5.46 13.62
N LYS A 37 -8.75 5.45 12.57
CA LYS A 37 -9.47 4.26 12.11
C LYS A 37 -8.74 3.49 11.00
N ALA A 38 -7.63 4.04 10.48
CA ALA A 38 -6.88 3.38 9.43
C ALA A 38 -6.18 2.12 9.94
N ILE A 39 -5.96 1.16 9.04
CA ILE A 39 -5.14 -0.02 9.35
C ILE A 39 -3.71 0.45 9.58
N ARG A 40 -3.15 0.08 10.73
CA ARG A 40 -1.76 0.35 11.06
C ARG A 40 -0.93 -0.83 10.62
N LEU A 41 0.04 -0.59 9.74
CA LEU A 41 0.95 -1.60 9.27
C LEU A 41 2.38 -1.31 9.75
N LYS A 42 3.15 -2.36 10.01
CA LYS A 42 4.55 -2.31 10.40
C LYS A 42 5.42 -2.77 9.23
N LEU A 43 6.38 -1.94 8.84
CA LEU A 43 7.36 -2.31 7.81
C LEU A 43 8.25 -3.42 8.32
N LYS A 44 8.28 -4.54 7.60
CA LYS A 44 9.07 -5.73 7.95
C LYS A 44 10.32 -5.88 7.12
N ASN A 45 10.24 -5.55 5.83
CA ASN A 45 11.38 -5.67 4.95
C ASN A 45 11.29 -4.65 3.80
N VAL A 46 12.46 -4.22 3.33
CA VAL A 46 12.63 -3.43 2.11
C VAL A 46 13.65 -4.13 1.24
N ARG A 47 13.27 -4.47 0.01
CA ARG A 47 14.15 -5.14 -0.94
C ARG A 47 14.17 -4.39 -2.26
N LYS A 48 15.36 -4.06 -2.75
CA LYS A 48 15.53 -3.59 -4.13
C LYS A 48 15.65 -4.78 -5.08
N VAL A 49 14.89 -4.78 -6.16
CA VAL A 49 14.99 -5.74 -7.25
C VAL A 49 15.08 -4.96 -8.55
N LYS A 50 16.23 -5.04 -9.24
CA LYS A 50 16.52 -4.21 -10.42
C LYS A 50 16.32 -2.70 -10.13
N ASN A 51 15.39 -2.05 -10.83
CA ASN A 51 15.02 -0.64 -10.70
C ASN A 51 13.75 -0.43 -9.86
N GLU A 52 13.28 -1.45 -9.16
CA GLU A 52 12.06 -1.43 -8.35
C GLU A 52 12.37 -1.63 -6.86
N VAL A 53 11.44 -1.23 -6.00
CA VAL A 53 11.50 -1.41 -4.55
C VAL A 53 10.29 -2.21 -4.07
N ILE A 54 10.54 -3.31 -3.39
CA ILE A 54 9.51 -4.15 -2.75
C ILE A 54 9.47 -3.81 -1.26
N LEU A 55 8.29 -3.45 -0.78
CA LEU A 55 7.98 -3.16 0.62
C LEU A 55 7.10 -4.29 1.16
N HIS A 56 7.53 -4.94 2.23
CA HIS A 56 6.73 -5.95 2.93
C HIS A 56 6.31 -5.40 4.30
N TYR A 57 5.01 -5.37 4.54
CA TYR A 57 4.38 -4.94 5.77
C TYR A 57 3.56 -6.06 6.40
N GLU A 58 3.44 -6.04 7.73
CA GLU A 58 2.51 -6.86 8.52
C GLU A 58 1.61 -5.97 9.39
N ASN A 59 0.45 -6.45 9.82
CA ASN A 59 -0.42 -5.80 10.80
C ASN A 59 0.13 -5.93 12.23
#